data_AF-A0A955ACK1-F1
#
_entry.id   AF-A0A955ACK1-F1
#
_cell.length_a   1.000
_cell.length_b   1.000
_cell.length_c   1.000
_cell.angle_alpha   90.00
_cell.angle_beta   90.00
_cell.angle_gamma   90.00
#
_symmetry.space_group_name_H-M   'P 1'
#
loop_
_entity.id
_entity.type
_entity.pdbx_description
1 polymer ?
#
loop_
_entity_poly.entity_id
_entity_poly.type
_entity_poly.pdbx_seq_one_letter_code
_entity_poly.pdbx_strand_id
1 'polypeptide(L)'
;MTVAELIDWLLRSASGRLIPEPNHAAAIEMLGWLELGLDDAPVLILTGIHDGVVPESANADAFLPNGLRRQLGMMDNARRYARDIYALQVMLRTREHVRLVVGKSDANGDPLTPSRLLMACELAQLPDRVLHLVKEDAVDILPAVKKRWKKRGGGSSLAIPRPQPGRLPRGLTVTAFRDYLACPYRYYLGHVLKLREEHDADAELDAPMFGNLLHDTLQLLGEDAVATSQDASEIEEFLIRSLHEVAAARFGPNPASAVLIQIEQAEQRLQAFAPKQAERAAQGWVIRHTEKGVDLDDNVLLGIDKTMRLIGRIDRIDYHPQSGRWAIWDYKTSDNAKQPLAVHWNKAHGWQDLQLPLYRFVARHLGVGENPSLGYIALPKQTADVGFYPAEFTAEQLAEADELAHRVASQVANGEFWPDELGVPKYDNFARICQSNVQHVEVDPPPRRIARYR
;
A
#
# COMPACT_ATOMS: atom_id res chain seq x y z
N MET A 1 2.45 -13.85 -37.24
CA MET A 1 2.79 -12.71 -36.39
C MET A 1 1.56 -12.32 -35.61
N THR A 2 1.55 -12.53 -34.31
CA THR A 2 0.45 -12.12 -33.42
C THR A 2 0.47 -10.60 -33.21
N VAL A 3 -0.62 -10.04 -32.67
CA VAL A 3 -0.66 -8.61 -32.31
C VAL A 3 0.42 -8.26 -31.28
N ALA A 4 0.70 -9.16 -30.34
CA ALA A 4 1.77 -8.99 -29.36
C ALA A 4 3.16 -8.95 -30.01
N GLU A 5 3.43 -9.85 -30.97
CA GLU A 5 4.69 -9.86 -31.74
C GLU A 5 4.85 -8.60 -32.60
N LEU A 6 3.75 -8.08 -33.17
CA LEU A 6 3.76 -6.83 -33.92
C LEU A 6 4.09 -5.63 -33.00
N ILE A 7 3.50 -5.58 -31.80
CA ILE A 7 3.75 -4.52 -30.82
C ILE A 7 5.20 -4.57 -30.34
N ASP A 8 5.71 -5.75 -29.98
CA ASP A 8 7.12 -5.92 -29.56
C ASP A 8 8.08 -5.50 -30.69
N TRP A 9 7.79 -5.91 -31.93
CA TRP A 9 8.59 -5.49 -33.09
C TRP A 9 8.54 -3.97 -33.32
N LEU A 10 7.36 -3.34 -33.20
CA LEU A 10 7.21 -1.89 -33.34
C LEU A 10 7.98 -1.14 -32.25
N LEU A 11 7.87 -1.58 -31.00
CA LEU A 11 8.58 -0.98 -29.87
C LEU A 11 10.09 -1.08 -30.05
N ARG A 12 10.60 -2.24 -30.48
CA ARG A 12 12.04 -2.42 -30.78
C ARG A 12 12.51 -1.59 -31.97
N SER A 13 11.69 -1.49 -33.00
CA SER A 13 12.01 -0.71 -34.20
C SER A 13 11.99 0.79 -33.94
N ALA A 14 11.12 1.24 -33.04
CA ALA A 14 11.01 2.64 -32.63
C ALA A 14 12.09 3.03 -31.61
N SER A 15 12.43 2.16 -30.65
CA SER A 15 13.42 2.46 -29.60
C SER A 15 14.82 2.74 -30.13
N GLY A 16 15.18 2.20 -31.30
CA GLY A 16 16.45 2.46 -31.97
C GLY A 16 16.51 3.74 -32.79
N ARG A 17 15.40 4.48 -32.94
CA ARG A 17 15.37 5.72 -33.75
C ARG A 17 15.73 6.92 -32.88
N LEU A 18 16.92 7.48 -33.12
CA LEU A 18 17.28 8.80 -32.64
C LEU A 18 16.51 9.86 -33.46
N ILE A 19 15.82 10.76 -32.77
CA ILE A 19 15.25 11.96 -33.39
C ILE A 19 16.34 13.03 -33.34
N PRO A 20 16.92 13.44 -34.48
CA PRO A 20 17.96 14.46 -34.46
C PRO A 20 17.36 15.79 -34.01
N GLU A 21 18.03 16.47 -33.08
CA GLU A 21 17.67 17.84 -32.73
C GLU A 21 18.01 18.77 -33.91
N PRO A 22 17.20 19.82 -34.15
CA PRO A 22 17.51 20.82 -35.16
C PRO A 22 18.81 21.53 -34.81
N ASN A 23 19.63 21.81 -35.83
CA ASN A 23 20.91 22.51 -35.63
C ASN A 23 20.67 23.90 -35.01
N HIS A 24 21.34 24.17 -33.90
CA HIS A 24 21.28 25.44 -33.18
C HIS A 24 22.68 26.00 -33.01
N ALA A 25 22.96 27.18 -33.60
CA ALA A 25 24.30 27.76 -33.66
C ALA A 25 24.96 28.07 -32.30
N ALA A 26 24.16 28.13 -31.23
CA ALA A 26 24.66 28.33 -29.85
C ALA A 26 24.66 27.04 -29.00
N ALA A 27 24.35 25.88 -29.60
CA ALA A 27 24.42 24.61 -28.90
C ALA A 27 25.87 24.22 -28.60
N ILE A 28 26.08 23.48 -27.51
CA ILE A 28 27.35 22.83 -27.21
C ILE A 28 27.26 21.43 -27.82
N GLU A 29 28.18 21.11 -28.73
CA GLU A 29 28.19 19.81 -29.39
C GLU A 29 28.58 18.69 -28.41
N MET A 30 27.83 17.59 -28.45
CA MET A 30 28.13 16.37 -27.72
C MET A 30 28.50 15.29 -28.72
N LEU A 31 29.76 14.90 -28.74
CA LEU A 31 30.30 13.92 -29.67
C LEU A 31 30.69 12.63 -28.94
N GLY A 32 30.67 11.52 -29.67
CA GLY A 32 31.15 10.24 -29.17
C GLY A 32 32.69 10.20 -29.08
N TRP A 33 33.20 9.21 -28.34
CA TRP A 33 34.63 9.08 -28.06
C TRP A 33 35.52 9.04 -29.32
N LEU A 34 35.06 8.39 -30.38
CA LEU A 34 35.84 8.20 -31.60
C LEU A 34 35.83 9.44 -32.50
N GLU A 35 34.80 10.26 -32.40
CA GLU A 35 34.59 11.48 -33.17
C GLU A 35 35.36 12.67 -32.59
N LEU A 36 35.53 12.71 -31.26
CA LEU A 36 36.17 13.84 -30.55
C LEU A 36 37.59 14.17 -31.02
N GLY A 37 38.35 13.19 -31.52
CA GLY A 37 39.69 13.43 -32.06
C GLY A 37 39.70 14.18 -33.39
N LEU A 38 38.55 14.26 -34.08
CA LEU A 38 38.40 14.91 -35.39
C LEU A 38 37.82 16.33 -35.29
N ASP A 39 37.16 16.64 -34.18
CA ASP A 39 36.62 17.96 -33.90
C ASP A 39 37.76 18.94 -33.51
N ASP A 40 37.62 20.21 -33.87
CA ASP A 40 38.65 21.25 -33.72
C ASP A 40 38.27 22.33 -32.70
N ALA A 41 37.17 22.18 -31.97
CA ALA A 41 36.75 23.15 -30.96
C ALA A 41 37.87 23.47 -29.94
N PRO A 42 38.10 24.72 -29.54
CA PRO A 42 39.24 25.07 -28.68
C PRO A 42 39.10 24.54 -27.23
N VAL A 43 37.86 24.26 -26.80
CA VAL A 43 37.53 23.81 -25.44
C VAL A 43 36.86 22.44 -25.47
N LEU A 44 37.40 21.50 -24.71
CA LEU A 44 36.89 20.14 -24.59
C LEU A 44 36.63 19.80 -23.12
N ILE A 45 35.42 19.30 -22.83
CA ILE A 45 35.06 18.71 -21.53
C ILE A 45 34.74 17.24 -21.75
N LEU A 46 35.58 16.36 -21.21
CA LEU A 46 35.37 14.91 -21.25
C LEU A 46 34.77 14.46 -19.93
N THR A 47 33.54 13.95 -19.97
CA THR A 47 32.87 13.34 -18.82
C THR A 47 32.82 11.83 -18.99
N GLY A 48 32.86 11.07 -17.90
CA GLY A 48 32.62 9.62 -17.95
C GLY A 48 33.82 8.78 -18.39
N ILE A 49 35.05 9.31 -18.24
CA ILE A 49 36.30 8.60 -18.57
C ILE A 49 36.64 7.56 -17.48
N HIS A 50 35.86 6.49 -17.44
CA HIS A 50 35.94 5.39 -16.49
C HIS A 50 36.60 4.14 -17.08
N ASP A 51 37.19 3.31 -16.22
CA ASP A 51 37.68 2.01 -16.66
C ASP A 51 36.50 1.14 -17.14
N GLY A 52 36.70 0.43 -18.25
CA GLY A 52 35.65 -0.36 -18.90
C GLY A 52 34.73 0.42 -19.84
N VAL A 53 34.65 1.76 -19.73
CA VAL A 53 33.92 2.62 -20.68
C VAL A 53 34.88 3.13 -21.76
N VAL A 54 35.98 3.76 -21.34
CA VAL A 54 37.06 4.22 -22.22
C VAL A 54 38.39 3.83 -21.57
N PRO A 55 39.14 2.85 -22.11
CA PRO A 55 38.82 2.06 -23.28
C PRO A 55 37.76 1.01 -22.95
N GLU A 56 36.85 0.79 -23.89
CA GLU A 56 35.86 -0.28 -23.80
C GLU A 56 36.59 -1.64 -23.75
N SER A 57 36.23 -2.48 -22.76
CA SER A 57 36.81 -3.82 -22.60
C SER A 57 35.83 -4.89 -23.06
N ALA A 58 36.09 -5.49 -24.23
CA ALA A 58 35.25 -6.55 -24.79
C ALA A 58 35.79 -7.94 -24.39
N ASN A 59 35.30 -8.47 -23.26
CA ASN A 59 35.73 -9.77 -22.74
C ASN A 59 34.68 -10.89 -22.85
N ALA A 60 33.41 -10.55 -23.12
CA ALA A 60 32.26 -11.44 -22.89
C ALA A 60 31.53 -11.92 -24.18
N ASP A 61 32.13 -11.76 -25.36
CA ASP A 61 31.54 -12.26 -26.60
C ASP A 61 31.63 -13.79 -26.66
N ALA A 62 30.48 -14.46 -26.67
CA ALA A 62 30.38 -15.93 -26.62
C ALA A 62 30.97 -16.62 -27.86
N PHE A 63 31.06 -15.93 -29.00
CA PHE A 63 31.54 -16.50 -30.27
C PHE A 63 32.92 -15.98 -30.67
N LEU A 64 33.23 -14.73 -30.32
CA LEU A 64 34.49 -14.06 -30.68
C LEU A 64 35.21 -13.51 -29.44
N PRO A 65 35.75 -14.37 -28.57
CA PRO A 65 36.53 -13.93 -27.42
C PRO A 65 37.77 -13.16 -27.85
N ASN A 66 38.28 -12.30 -26.97
CA ASN A 66 39.39 -11.38 -27.27
C ASN A 66 40.67 -12.10 -27.78
N GLY A 67 40.97 -13.29 -27.26
CA GLY A 67 42.11 -14.10 -27.71
C GLY A 67 42.00 -14.53 -29.18
N LEU A 68 40.80 -14.92 -29.62
CA LEU A 68 40.53 -15.30 -31.00
C LEU A 68 40.60 -14.08 -31.93
N ARG A 69 40.04 -12.93 -31.51
CA ARG A 69 40.16 -11.67 -32.26
C ARG A 69 41.61 -11.29 -32.53
N ARG A 70 42.50 -11.47 -31.54
CA ARG A 70 43.94 -11.23 -31.70
C ARG A 70 44.56 -12.17 -32.74
N GLN A 71 44.27 -13.47 -32.67
CA GLN A 71 44.80 -14.46 -33.62
C GLN A 71 44.32 -14.18 -35.06
N LEU A 72 43.08 -13.71 -35.21
CA LEU A 72 42.50 -13.34 -36.49
C LEU A 72 42.93 -11.94 -36.98
N GLY A 73 43.78 -11.23 -36.22
CA GLY A 73 44.23 -9.88 -36.59
C GLY A 73 43.11 -8.82 -36.57
N MET A 74 42.00 -9.09 -35.88
CA MET A 74 40.89 -8.16 -35.69
C MET A 74 41.19 -7.13 -34.59
N MET A 75 40.27 -6.20 -34.36
CA MET A 75 40.35 -5.27 -33.22
C MET A 75 40.18 -6.01 -31.90
N ASP A 76 41.29 -6.16 -31.17
CA ASP A 76 41.36 -6.71 -29.81
C ASP A 76 41.53 -5.59 -28.77
N ASN A 77 41.43 -5.93 -27.48
CA ASN A 77 41.52 -4.96 -26.38
C ASN A 77 42.86 -4.21 -26.35
N ALA A 78 43.97 -4.84 -26.78
CA ALA A 78 45.27 -4.17 -26.83
C ALA A 78 45.31 -3.09 -27.91
N ARG A 79 44.77 -3.38 -29.10
CA ARG A 79 44.63 -2.38 -30.18
C ARG A 79 43.63 -1.27 -29.82
N ARG A 80 42.53 -1.59 -29.14
CA ARG A 80 41.60 -0.57 -28.62
C ARG A 80 42.28 0.36 -27.63
N TYR A 81 43.02 -0.19 -26.67
CA TYR A 81 43.81 0.58 -25.71
C TYR A 81 44.81 1.51 -26.42
N ALA A 82 45.57 1.01 -27.40
CA ALA A 82 46.52 1.82 -28.16
C ALA A 82 45.83 2.96 -28.95
N ARG A 83 44.70 2.66 -29.61
CA ARG A 83 43.88 3.66 -30.30
C ARG A 83 43.39 4.74 -29.34
N ASP A 84 42.87 4.35 -28.18
CA ASP A 84 42.26 5.28 -27.24
C ASP A 84 43.32 6.12 -26.52
N ILE A 85 44.52 5.59 -26.24
CA ILE A 85 45.67 6.40 -25.82
C ILE A 85 45.99 7.44 -26.89
N TYR A 86 46.09 7.02 -28.15
CA TYR A 86 46.42 7.94 -29.24
C TYR A 86 45.37 9.05 -29.35
N ALA A 87 44.09 8.71 -29.35
CA ALA A 87 42.99 9.67 -29.38
C ALA A 87 43.07 10.65 -28.21
N LEU A 88 43.28 10.16 -26.98
CA LEU A 88 43.44 11.00 -25.80
C LEU A 88 44.64 11.95 -25.93
N GLN A 89 45.78 11.46 -26.41
CA GLN A 89 46.96 12.31 -26.62
C GLN A 89 46.73 13.38 -27.68
N VAL A 90 46.06 13.05 -28.78
CA VAL A 90 45.67 14.05 -29.80
C VAL A 90 44.84 15.14 -29.14
N MET A 91 43.76 14.78 -28.45
CA MET A 91 42.88 15.73 -27.76
C MET A 91 43.64 16.60 -26.74
N LEU A 92 44.53 16.02 -25.95
CA LEU A 92 45.32 16.75 -24.95
C LEU A 92 46.37 17.70 -25.56
N ARG A 93 46.82 17.45 -26.79
CA ARG A 93 47.90 18.21 -27.44
C ARG A 93 47.40 19.25 -28.42
N THR A 94 46.22 19.06 -29.01
CA THR A 94 45.67 19.95 -30.05
C THR A 94 44.70 20.99 -29.50
N ARG A 95 44.05 20.72 -28.36
CA ARG A 95 43.02 21.59 -27.78
C ARG A 95 43.64 22.62 -26.83
N GLU A 96 43.15 23.85 -26.84
CA GLU A 96 43.64 24.91 -25.93
C GLU A 96 43.28 24.63 -24.47
N HIS A 97 42.07 24.10 -24.25
CA HIS A 97 41.56 23.82 -22.92
C HIS A 97 40.87 22.45 -22.86
N VAL A 98 41.44 21.52 -22.10
CA VAL A 98 40.83 20.21 -21.83
C VAL A 98 40.52 20.06 -20.35
N ARG A 99 39.28 19.68 -20.03
CA ARG A 99 38.87 19.30 -18.68
C ARG A 99 38.35 17.86 -18.67
N LEU A 100 38.93 17.04 -17.81
CA LEU A 100 38.52 15.66 -17.59
C LEU A 100 37.70 15.57 -16.30
N VAL A 101 36.53 14.94 -16.38
CA VAL A 101 35.60 14.77 -15.26
C VAL A 101 35.33 13.28 -15.08
N VAL A 102 35.65 12.79 -13.89
CA VAL A 102 35.47 11.39 -13.48
C VAL A 102 34.50 11.37 -12.30
N GLY A 103 33.36 10.71 -12.47
CA GLY A 103 32.45 10.41 -11.37
C GLY A 103 33.10 9.49 -10.31
N LYS A 104 32.77 9.70 -9.04
CA LYS A 104 33.20 8.81 -7.94
C LYS A 104 32.27 7.64 -7.74
N SER A 105 30.98 7.87 -7.97
CA SER A 105 29.93 6.87 -7.88
C SER A 105 28.97 7.01 -9.04
N ASP A 106 28.30 5.93 -9.37
CA ASP A 106 27.18 5.95 -10.31
C ASP A 106 25.88 6.43 -9.63
N ALA A 107 24.74 6.30 -10.33
CA ALA A 107 23.43 6.69 -9.83
C ALA A 107 22.91 5.81 -8.67
N ASN A 108 23.44 4.59 -8.51
CA ASN A 108 23.11 3.67 -7.43
C ASN A 108 24.03 3.86 -6.21
N GLY A 109 25.10 4.64 -6.35
CA GLY A 109 26.12 4.85 -5.32
C GLY A 109 27.30 3.87 -5.42
N ASP A 110 27.35 3.04 -6.47
CA ASP A 110 28.45 2.11 -6.68
C ASP A 110 29.73 2.85 -7.11
N PRO A 111 30.91 2.49 -6.56
CA PRO A 111 32.15 3.21 -6.83
C PRO A 111 32.60 3.06 -8.29
N LEU A 112 32.93 4.17 -8.93
CA LEU A 112 33.47 4.22 -10.28
C LEU A 112 34.99 4.37 -10.26
N THR A 113 35.68 3.57 -11.06
CA THR A 113 37.14 3.64 -11.19
C THR A 113 37.54 4.57 -12.34
N PRO A 114 38.46 5.53 -12.13
CA PRO A 114 39.01 6.33 -13.22
C PRO A 114 39.61 5.46 -14.32
N SER A 115 39.49 5.89 -15.57
CA SER A 115 40.07 5.17 -16.70
C SER A 115 41.57 4.93 -16.54
N ARG A 116 41.99 3.72 -16.88
CA ARG A 116 43.42 3.36 -17.01
C ARG A 116 44.19 4.26 -17.99
N LEU A 117 43.53 4.92 -18.95
CA LEU A 117 44.21 5.86 -19.85
C LEU A 117 44.79 7.07 -19.09
N LEU A 118 44.15 7.48 -18.00
CA LEU A 118 44.63 8.57 -17.13
C LEU A 118 45.88 8.16 -16.34
N MET A 119 46.18 6.86 -16.31
CA MET A 119 47.34 6.27 -15.65
C MET A 119 48.45 5.93 -16.64
N ALA A 120 48.27 6.21 -17.94
CA ALA A 120 49.27 6.00 -18.98
C ALA A 120 50.37 7.06 -18.91
N CYS A 121 51.21 6.99 -17.87
CA CYS A 121 52.38 7.84 -17.66
C CYS A 121 53.63 6.99 -17.38
N GLU A 122 54.80 7.65 -17.29
CA GLU A 122 56.03 7.01 -16.86
C GLU A 122 55.87 6.38 -15.47
N LEU A 123 56.51 5.23 -15.23
CA LEU A 123 56.35 4.44 -14.00
C LEU A 123 56.66 5.27 -12.73
N ALA A 124 57.64 6.17 -12.82
CA ALA A 124 58.02 7.06 -11.73
C ALA A 124 56.91 8.07 -11.33
N GLN A 125 56.00 8.40 -12.26
CA GLN A 125 54.91 9.37 -12.05
C GLN A 125 53.57 8.71 -11.68
N LEU A 126 53.47 7.40 -11.84
CA LEU A 126 52.23 6.64 -11.66
C LEU A 126 51.66 6.74 -10.23
N PRO A 127 52.46 6.62 -9.14
CA PRO A 127 51.93 6.72 -7.78
C PRO A 127 51.25 8.07 -7.51
N ASP A 128 51.89 9.18 -7.90
CA ASP A 128 51.34 10.53 -7.72
C ASP A 128 50.10 10.76 -8.57
N ARG A 129 50.08 10.22 -9.80
CA ARG A 129 48.92 10.25 -10.71
C ARG A 129 47.72 9.54 -10.11
N VAL A 130 47.91 8.32 -9.60
CA VAL A 130 46.84 7.52 -8.98
C VAL A 130 46.32 8.24 -7.74
N LEU A 131 47.21 8.70 -6.85
CA LEU A 131 46.82 9.44 -5.66
C LEU A 131 46.01 10.70 -6.01
N HIS A 132 46.35 11.44 -7.05
CA HIS A 132 45.57 12.59 -7.49
C HIS A 132 44.15 12.21 -7.91
N LEU A 133 43.98 11.09 -8.62
CA LEU A 133 42.68 10.63 -9.12
C LEU A 133 41.76 10.07 -8.02
N VAL A 134 42.32 9.57 -6.91
CA VAL A 134 41.55 8.89 -5.85
C VAL A 134 41.48 9.65 -4.53
N LYS A 135 42.35 10.65 -4.28
CA LYS A 135 42.36 11.41 -3.02
C LYS A 135 41.05 12.18 -2.81
N GLU A 136 40.43 11.97 -1.66
CA GLU A 136 39.20 12.66 -1.25
C GLU A 136 39.42 14.16 -0.99
N ASP A 137 40.63 14.55 -0.60
CA ASP A 137 40.99 15.93 -0.26
C ASP A 137 41.27 16.83 -1.49
N ALA A 138 41.36 16.22 -2.67
CA ALA A 138 41.77 16.87 -3.93
C ALA A 138 40.58 17.13 -4.87
N VAL A 139 39.36 17.28 -4.33
CA VAL A 139 38.15 17.51 -5.14
C VAL A 139 38.10 18.97 -5.62
N ASP A 140 37.89 19.16 -6.92
CA ASP A 140 37.43 20.44 -7.48
C ASP A 140 36.01 20.73 -6.97
N ILE A 141 35.89 21.35 -5.80
CA ILE A 141 34.60 21.89 -5.34
C ILE A 141 34.32 23.12 -6.19
N LEU A 142 33.44 22.99 -7.18
CA LEU A 142 32.97 24.15 -7.95
C LEU A 142 32.54 25.25 -6.97
N PRO A 143 32.90 26.53 -7.21
CA PRO A 143 32.44 27.62 -6.35
C PRO A 143 30.94 27.49 -6.26
N ALA A 144 30.43 27.44 -5.03
CA ALA A 144 29.00 27.30 -4.83
C ALA A 144 28.33 28.38 -5.68
N VAL A 145 27.54 27.93 -6.67
CA VAL A 145 26.63 28.81 -7.39
C VAL A 145 25.95 29.60 -6.28
N LYS A 146 26.19 30.92 -6.21
CA LYS A 146 25.55 31.77 -5.20
C LYS A 146 24.08 31.40 -5.30
N LYS A 147 23.57 30.66 -4.31
CA LYS A 147 22.24 30.06 -4.40
C LYS A 147 21.32 31.23 -4.76
N ARG A 148 20.79 31.25 -5.99
CA ARG A 148 19.77 32.25 -6.37
C ARG A 148 18.58 32.15 -5.42
N TRP A 149 18.44 30.99 -4.76
CA TRP A 149 17.43 30.63 -3.80
C TRP A 149 17.94 30.83 -2.37
N LYS A 150 17.42 31.84 -1.66
CA LYS A 150 17.56 31.93 -0.20
C LYS A 150 16.92 30.69 0.42
N LYS A 151 17.59 30.04 1.38
CA LYS A 151 16.98 29.03 2.25
C LYS A 151 15.80 29.74 2.94
N ARG A 152 14.55 29.41 2.61
CA ARG A 152 13.42 29.85 3.44
C ARG A 152 13.65 29.21 4.81
N GLY A 153 13.64 30.01 5.88
CA GLY A 153 13.63 29.47 7.24
C GLY A 153 12.33 28.68 7.46
N GLY A 154 12.41 27.60 8.23
CA GLY A 154 11.33 26.63 8.41
C GLY A 154 11.58 25.35 7.61
N GLY A 155 11.47 24.20 8.28
CA GLY A 155 11.48 22.91 7.60
C GLY A 155 10.38 22.87 6.53
N SER A 156 10.62 22.11 5.46
CA SER A 156 9.56 21.81 4.49
C SER A 156 8.63 20.77 5.12
N SER A 157 7.65 21.21 5.91
CA SER A 157 6.54 20.35 6.32
C SER A 157 5.34 20.63 5.42
N LEU A 158 4.73 19.56 4.90
CA LEU A 158 3.34 19.68 4.47
C LEU A 158 2.54 19.90 5.77
N ALA A 159 1.69 20.93 5.81
CA ALA A 159 0.75 21.07 6.91
C ALA A 159 -0.38 20.04 6.72
N ILE A 160 -0.69 19.26 7.75
CA ILE A 160 -1.87 18.38 7.73
C ILE A 160 -3.10 19.30 7.76
N PRO A 161 -4.01 19.19 6.77
CA PRO A 161 -5.16 20.09 6.67
C PRO A 161 -6.09 19.88 7.87
N ARG A 162 -6.52 20.97 8.52
CA ARG A 162 -7.49 20.87 9.62
C ARG A 162 -8.91 20.67 9.10
N PRO A 163 -9.78 19.97 9.85
CA PRO A 163 -11.21 19.91 9.57
C PRO A 163 -11.78 21.30 9.38
N GLN A 164 -12.54 21.50 8.31
CA GLN A 164 -13.22 22.77 8.05
C GLN A 164 -14.67 22.69 8.56
N PRO A 165 -15.26 23.82 9.00
CA PRO A 165 -16.69 23.89 9.25
C PRO A 165 -17.43 23.48 7.97
N GLY A 166 -18.21 22.42 8.05
CA GLY A 166 -18.79 21.78 6.88
C GLY A 166 -20.08 21.02 7.22
N ARG A 167 -20.63 20.33 6.22
CA ARG A 167 -21.84 19.54 6.41
C ARG A 167 -21.53 18.33 7.28
N LEU A 168 -22.00 18.39 8.52
CA LEU A 168 -21.93 17.28 9.47
C LEU A 168 -22.82 16.12 9.03
N PRO A 169 -22.47 14.87 9.40
CA PRO A 169 -23.28 13.71 9.05
C PRO A 169 -24.65 13.79 9.72
N ARG A 170 -25.69 13.27 9.05
CA ARG A 170 -27.06 13.22 9.59
C ARG A 170 -27.29 12.01 10.51
N GLY A 171 -26.41 11.03 10.45
CA GLY A 171 -26.45 9.81 11.24
C GLY A 171 -25.08 9.15 11.33
N LEU A 172 -24.93 8.24 12.27
CA LEU A 172 -23.72 7.46 12.52
C LEU A 172 -24.02 5.99 12.28
N THR A 173 -23.22 5.35 11.43
CA THR A 173 -23.27 3.89 11.35
C THR A 173 -22.67 3.28 12.61
N VAL A 174 -23.15 2.09 13.00
CA VAL A 174 -22.59 1.34 14.14
C VAL A 174 -21.07 1.17 14.01
N THR A 175 -20.57 0.86 12.81
CA THR A 175 -19.14 0.70 12.53
C THR A 175 -18.34 2.01 12.59
N ALA A 176 -18.98 3.16 12.39
CA ALA A 176 -18.32 4.47 12.40
C ALA A 176 -17.79 4.85 13.80
N PHE A 177 -18.38 4.33 14.87
CA PHE A 177 -17.94 4.59 16.24
C PHE A 177 -16.52 4.08 16.48
N ARG A 178 -16.19 2.87 16.00
CA ARG A 178 -14.84 2.31 16.08
C ARG A 178 -13.83 3.23 15.39
N ASP A 179 -14.15 3.70 14.19
CA ASP A 179 -13.23 4.52 13.40
C ASP A 179 -13.01 5.90 14.07
N TYR A 180 -14.05 6.46 14.68
CA TYR A 180 -13.95 7.70 15.47
C TYR A 180 -13.10 7.50 16.74
N LEU A 181 -13.34 6.43 17.52
CA LEU A 181 -12.56 6.10 18.72
C LEU A 181 -11.09 5.86 18.38
N ALA A 182 -10.80 5.25 17.23
CA ALA A 182 -9.43 5.03 16.78
C ALA A 182 -8.74 6.35 16.39
N CYS A 183 -9.41 7.23 15.62
CA CYS A 183 -8.89 8.55 15.29
C CYS A 183 -10.00 9.46 14.72
N PRO A 184 -10.41 10.52 15.45
CA PRO A 184 -11.43 11.48 14.99
C PRO A 184 -11.11 12.11 13.62
N TYR A 185 -9.82 12.32 13.32
CA TYR A 185 -9.41 12.94 12.06
C TYR A 185 -9.51 11.97 10.89
N ARG A 186 -9.14 10.70 11.06
CA ARG A 186 -9.33 9.68 10.01
C ARG A 186 -10.80 9.37 9.80
N TYR A 187 -11.60 9.40 10.89
CA TYR A 187 -13.05 9.39 10.77
C TYR A 187 -13.54 10.54 9.88
N TYR A 188 -13.07 11.77 10.09
CA TYR A 188 -13.44 12.91 9.24
C TYR A 188 -13.05 12.70 7.77
N LEU A 189 -11.85 12.21 7.49
CA LEU A 189 -11.42 11.93 6.10
C LEU A 189 -12.31 10.86 5.43
N GLY A 190 -12.58 9.76 6.11
CA GLY A 190 -13.32 8.62 5.53
C GLY A 190 -14.85 8.76 5.54
N HIS A 191 -15.43 9.31 6.61
CA HIS A 191 -16.89 9.38 6.80
C HIS A 191 -17.50 10.74 6.46
N VAL A 192 -16.77 11.84 6.70
CA VAL A 192 -17.28 13.20 6.43
C VAL A 192 -16.88 13.65 5.03
N LEU A 193 -15.59 13.60 4.68
CA LEU A 193 -15.09 13.95 3.35
C LEU A 193 -15.27 12.82 2.33
N LYS A 194 -15.55 11.59 2.79
CA LYS A 194 -15.78 10.40 1.94
C LYS A 194 -14.60 10.10 1.02
N LEU A 195 -13.38 10.36 1.49
CA LEU A 195 -12.17 9.99 0.76
C LEU A 195 -12.04 8.46 0.75
N ARG A 196 -11.77 7.91 -0.43
CA ARG A 196 -11.56 6.49 -0.66
C ARG A 196 -10.23 6.30 -1.37
N GLU A 197 -9.60 5.17 -1.07
CA GLU A 197 -8.43 4.72 -1.81
C GLU A 197 -8.93 3.99 -3.06
N GLU A 198 -8.39 4.36 -4.21
CA GLU A 198 -8.63 3.66 -5.48
C GLU A 198 -7.49 2.63 -5.65
N HIS A 199 -7.85 1.38 -5.89
CA HIS A 199 -6.91 0.29 -6.14
C HIS A 199 -7.11 -0.23 -7.55
N ASP A 200 -6.05 -0.29 -8.34
CA ASP A 200 -6.08 -0.78 -9.74
C ASP A 200 -6.11 -2.32 -9.85
N ALA A 201 -6.52 -3.05 -8.79
CA ALA A 201 -6.37 -4.50 -8.69
C ALA A 201 -7.72 -5.25 -8.73
N ASP A 202 -8.39 -5.23 -9.88
CA ASP A 202 -9.69 -5.88 -10.12
C ASP A 202 -9.60 -7.41 -10.41
N ALA A 203 -8.54 -8.10 -9.98
CA ALA A 203 -8.30 -9.51 -10.33
C ALA A 203 -8.68 -10.54 -9.25
N GLU A 204 -8.83 -10.13 -7.99
CA GLU A 204 -9.08 -11.02 -6.83
C GLU A 204 -10.24 -10.49 -5.98
N LEU A 205 -10.94 -11.35 -5.22
CA LEU A 205 -11.85 -10.85 -4.19
C LEU A 205 -11.03 -10.19 -3.09
N ASP A 206 -11.25 -8.90 -2.87
CA ASP A 206 -10.78 -8.26 -1.66
C ASP A 206 -11.47 -8.85 -0.42
N ALA A 207 -10.91 -8.60 0.76
CA ALA A 207 -11.47 -9.13 2.01
C ALA A 207 -12.93 -8.72 2.25
N PRO A 208 -13.36 -7.47 1.97
CA PRO A 208 -14.77 -7.08 2.00
C PRO A 208 -15.68 -7.89 1.07
N MET A 209 -15.30 -8.10 -0.19
CA MET A 209 -16.09 -8.86 -1.17
C MET A 209 -16.24 -10.32 -0.74
N PHE A 210 -15.17 -10.94 -0.24
CA PHE A 210 -15.22 -12.29 0.33
C PHE A 210 -16.17 -12.37 1.54
N GLY A 211 -16.11 -11.39 2.45
CA GLY A 211 -17.01 -11.31 3.59
C GLY A 211 -18.48 -11.19 3.17
N ASN A 212 -18.77 -10.30 2.23
CA ASN A 212 -20.12 -10.09 1.70
C ASN A 212 -20.68 -11.37 1.04
N LEU A 213 -19.86 -12.11 0.28
CA LEU A 213 -20.29 -13.38 -0.32
C LEU A 213 -20.79 -14.39 0.73
N LEU A 214 -20.07 -14.51 1.86
CA LEU A 214 -20.49 -15.38 2.97
C LEU A 214 -21.72 -14.83 3.70
N HIS A 215 -21.79 -13.52 3.94
CA HIS A 215 -22.94 -12.87 4.57
C HIS A 215 -24.22 -13.07 3.75
N ASP A 216 -24.17 -12.77 2.45
CA ASP A 216 -25.28 -12.94 1.51
C ASP A 216 -25.78 -14.40 1.52
N THR A 217 -24.86 -15.37 1.56
CA THR A 217 -25.19 -16.81 1.63
C THR A 217 -25.85 -17.19 2.97
N LEU A 218 -25.32 -16.68 4.08
CA LEU A 218 -25.84 -16.98 5.43
C LEU A 218 -27.18 -16.28 5.70
N GLN A 219 -27.43 -15.14 5.05
CA GLN A 219 -28.74 -14.50 5.04
C GLN A 219 -29.79 -15.43 4.43
N LEU A 220 -29.51 -16.01 3.26
CA LEU A 220 -30.43 -16.94 2.59
C LEU A 220 -30.77 -18.14 3.49
N LEU A 221 -29.80 -18.66 4.23
CA LEU A 221 -30.06 -19.72 5.21
C LEU A 221 -31.07 -19.25 6.26
N GLY A 222 -30.88 -18.08 6.85
CA GLY A 222 -31.75 -17.60 7.92
C GLY A 222 -33.16 -17.18 7.47
N GLU A 223 -33.39 -17.04 6.17
CA GLU A 223 -34.71 -16.81 5.57
C GLU A 223 -35.44 -18.10 5.19
N ASP A 224 -34.72 -19.23 5.13
CA ASP A 224 -35.26 -20.54 4.74
C ASP A 224 -35.65 -21.42 5.95
N ALA A 225 -36.58 -22.36 5.75
CA ALA A 225 -36.99 -23.31 6.77
C ALA A 225 -35.85 -24.24 7.21
N VAL A 226 -34.89 -24.51 6.32
CA VAL A 226 -33.70 -25.35 6.58
C VAL A 226 -32.86 -24.82 7.75
N ALA A 227 -32.90 -23.52 8.07
CA ALA A 227 -32.23 -22.97 9.26
C ALA A 227 -32.64 -23.64 10.58
N THR A 228 -33.82 -24.25 10.65
CA THR A 228 -34.34 -24.95 11.83
C THR A 228 -34.07 -26.47 11.81
N SER A 229 -33.44 -26.97 10.74
CA SER A 229 -33.07 -28.37 10.64
C SER A 229 -32.05 -28.76 11.71
N GLN A 230 -32.16 -29.99 12.19
CA GLN A 230 -31.19 -30.61 13.09
C GLN A 230 -30.25 -31.56 12.33
N ASP A 231 -30.44 -31.70 11.01
CA ASP A 231 -29.54 -32.45 10.14
C ASP A 231 -28.49 -31.49 9.55
N ALA A 232 -27.23 -31.71 9.91
CA ALA A 232 -26.12 -30.93 9.40
C ALA A 232 -25.97 -31.05 7.88
N SER A 233 -26.32 -32.21 7.30
CA SER A 233 -26.16 -32.48 5.88
C SER A 233 -27.13 -31.64 5.04
N GLU A 234 -28.38 -31.50 5.51
CA GLU A 234 -29.40 -30.67 4.85
C GLU A 234 -28.98 -29.19 4.84
N ILE A 235 -28.44 -28.69 5.95
CA ILE A 235 -27.93 -27.31 6.05
C ILE A 235 -26.70 -27.12 5.15
N GLU A 236 -25.78 -28.08 5.13
CA GLU A 236 -24.59 -28.04 4.28
C GLU A 236 -24.96 -27.97 2.80
N GLU A 237 -25.82 -28.87 2.32
CA GLU A 237 -26.29 -28.90 0.94
C GLU A 237 -26.97 -27.58 0.54
N PHE A 238 -27.80 -27.02 1.43
CA PHE A 238 -28.42 -25.71 1.20
C PHE A 238 -27.40 -24.58 1.10
N LEU A 239 -26.42 -24.54 2.01
CA LEU A 239 -25.40 -23.49 2.07
C LEU A 239 -24.48 -23.53 0.84
N ILE A 240 -24.01 -24.71 0.43
CA ILE A 240 -23.14 -24.86 -0.74
C ILE A 240 -23.89 -24.43 -2.00
N ARG A 241 -25.14 -24.90 -2.18
CA ARG A 241 -25.98 -24.50 -3.32
C ARG A 241 -26.17 -22.97 -3.35
N SER A 242 -26.53 -22.38 -2.22
CA SER A 242 -26.75 -20.94 -2.10
C SER A 242 -25.48 -20.13 -2.38
N LEU A 243 -24.32 -20.59 -1.90
CA LEU A 243 -23.02 -19.97 -2.17
C LEU A 243 -22.73 -19.89 -3.68
N HIS A 244 -22.94 -20.99 -4.40
CA HIS A 244 -22.73 -21.01 -5.85
C HIS A 244 -23.74 -20.14 -6.61
N GLU A 245 -25.01 -20.09 -6.16
CA GLU A 245 -26.03 -19.20 -6.73
C GLU A 245 -25.62 -17.72 -6.57
N VAL A 246 -25.18 -17.32 -5.37
CA VAL A 246 -24.71 -15.94 -5.09
C VAL A 246 -23.43 -15.63 -5.88
N ALA A 247 -22.47 -16.56 -5.92
CA ALA A 247 -21.23 -16.40 -6.67
C ALA A 247 -21.48 -16.26 -8.17
N ALA A 248 -22.35 -17.10 -8.75
CA ALA A 248 -22.71 -17.04 -10.16
C ALA A 248 -23.44 -15.74 -10.52
N ALA A 249 -24.31 -15.24 -9.63
CA ALA A 249 -24.98 -13.95 -9.82
C ALA A 249 -24.00 -12.76 -9.82
N ARG A 250 -22.94 -12.84 -9.01
CA ARG A 250 -21.96 -11.74 -8.83
C ARG A 250 -20.84 -11.74 -9.85
N PHE A 251 -20.34 -12.92 -10.24
CA PHE A 251 -19.15 -13.06 -11.09
C PHE A 251 -19.42 -13.70 -12.46
N GLY A 252 -20.65 -14.15 -12.71
CA GLY A 252 -21.01 -14.84 -13.94
C GLY A 252 -20.48 -16.28 -13.99
N PRO A 253 -20.61 -16.95 -15.15
CA PRO A 253 -20.32 -18.38 -15.28
C PRO A 253 -18.82 -18.73 -15.31
N ASN A 254 -17.94 -17.76 -15.59
CA ASN A 254 -16.50 -17.98 -15.76
C ASN A 254 -15.69 -16.93 -14.95
N PRO A 255 -15.69 -17.00 -13.62
CA PRO A 255 -14.86 -16.13 -12.79
C PRO A 255 -13.36 -16.43 -12.97
N ALA A 256 -12.51 -15.46 -12.60
CA ALA A 256 -11.06 -15.67 -12.61
C ALA A 256 -10.64 -16.82 -11.67
N SER A 257 -9.53 -17.50 -11.97
CA SER A 257 -9.08 -18.66 -11.19
C SER A 257 -8.85 -18.34 -9.71
N ALA A 258 -8.40 -17.12 -9.38
CA ALA A 258 -8.25 -16.68 -7.99
C ALA A 258 -9.60 -16.66 -7.25
N VAL A 259 -10.65 -16.19 -7.91
CA VAL A 259 -12.02 -16.15 -7.37
C VAL A 259 -12.56 -17.56 -7.15
N LEU A 260 -12.28 -18.52 -8.06
CA LEU A 260 -12.67 -19.92 -7.87
C LEU A 260 -12.07 -20.53 -6.60
N ILE A 261 -10.77 -20.32 -6.37
CA ILE A 261 -10.09 -20.77 -5.14
C ILE A 261 -10.75 -20.15 -3.90
N GLN A 262 -11.13 -18.88 -3.96
CA GLN A 262 -11.80 -18.20 -2.86
C GLN A 262 -13.22 -18.75 -2.62
N ILE A 263 -13.96 -19.13 -3.67
CA ILE A 263 -15.27 -19.79 -3.52
C ILE A 263 -15.10 -21.15 -2.82
N GLU A 264 -14.12 -21.98 -3.23
CA GLU A 264 -13.81 -23.24 -2.55
C GLU A 264 -13.43 -23.03 -1.07
N GLN A 265 -12.71 -21.96 -0.76
CA GLN A 265 -12.41 -21.60 0.64
C GLN A 265 -13.66 -21.20 1.43
N ALA A 266 -14.64 -20.55 0.79
CA ALA A 266 -15.91 -20.22 1.41
C ALA A 266 -16.75 -21.50 1.65
N GLU A 267 -16.77 -22.44 0.72
CA GLU A 267 -17.43 -23.74 0.87
C GLU A 267 -16.94 -24.47 2.12
N GLN A 268 -15.62 -24.63 2.29
CA GLN A 268 -15.03 -25.32 3.45
C GLN A 268 -15.44 -24.69 4.78
N ARG A 269 -15.58 -23.36 4.84
CA ARG A 269 -16.02 -22.65 6.03
C ARG A 269 -17.50 -22.87 6.31
N LEU A 270 -18.34 -22.89 5.28
CA LEU A 270 -19.78 -23.15 5.39
C LEU A 270 -20.06 -24.61 5.77
N GLN A 271 -19.32 -25.57 5.22
CA GLN A 271 -19.36 -26.98 5.61
C GLN A 271 -19.06 -27.17 7.10
N ALA A 272 -18.02 -26.49 7.60
CA ALA A 272 -17.70 -26.52 9.03
C ALA A 272 -18.75 -25.81 9.91
N PHE A 273 -19.50 -24.85 9.35
CA PHE A 273 -20.56 -24.13 10.05
C PHE A 273 -21.86 -24.93 10.16
N ALA A 274 -22.22 -25.71 9.13
CA ALA A 274 -23.45 -26.50 9.08
C ALA A 274 -23.73 -27.34 10.36
N PRO A 275 -22.79 -28.13 10.90
CA PRO A 275 -23.02 -28.88 12.15
C PRO A 275 -23.21 -27.97 13.37
N LYS A 276 -22.59 -26.79 13.40
CA LYS A 276 -22.77 -25.80 14.48
C LYS A 276 -24.17 -25.19 14.44
N GLN A 277 -24.71 -24.94 13.25
CA GLN A 277 -26.08 -24.49 13.09
C GLN A 277 -27.08 -25.57 13.50
N ALA A 278 -26.87 -26.82 13.08
CA ALA A 278 -27.72 -27.96 13.46
C ALA A 278 -27.76 -28.16 14.98
N GLU A 279 -26.60 -28.08 15.65
CA GLU A 279 -26.51 -28.15 17.12
C GLU A 279 -27.32 -27.02 17.78
N ARG A 280 -27.22 -25.80 17.24
CA ARG A 280 -27.96 -24.64 17.76
C ARG A 280 -29.47 -24.78 17.57
N ALA A 281 -29.92 -25.33 16.44
CA ALA A 281 -31.32 -25.66 16.21
C ALA A 281 -31.81 -26.77 17.16
N ALA A 282 -30.99 -27.79 17.42
CA ALA A 282 -31.29 -28.85 18.39
C ALA A 282 -31.40 -28.33 19.83
N GLN A 283 -30.68 -27.26 20.17
CA GLN A 283 -30.84 -26.53 21.44
C GLN A 283 -32.14 -25.71 21.51
N GLY A 284 -32.93 -25.62 20.43
CA GLY A 284 -34.22 -24.93 20.40
C GLY A 284 -34.15 -23.44 20.01
N TRP A 285 -33.01 -22.97 19.51
CA TRP A 285 -32.90 -21.62 18.96
C TRP A 285 -33.53 -21.52 17.57
N VAL A 286 -34.25 -20.43 17.33
CA VAL A 286 -34.90 -20.14 16.05
C VAL A 286 -34.42 -18.79 15.54
N ILE A 287 -33.98 -18.73 14.29
CA ILE A 287 -33.65 -17.46 13.63
C ILE A 287 -34.95 -16.69 13.42
N ARG A 288 -35.03 -15.47 13.94
CA ARG A 288 -36.22 -14.62 13.81
C ARG A 288 -36.06 -13.54 12.76
N HIS A 289 -34.87 -12.96 12.69
CA HIS A 289 -34.56 -11.88 11.77
C HIS A 289 -33.15 -12.04 11.24
N THR A 290 -32.98 -11.79 9.95
CA THR A 290 -31.70 -11.63 9.25
C THR A 290 -31.66 -10.23 8.63
N GLU A 291 -30.47 -9.63 8.58
CA GLU A 291 -30.24 -8.33 7.93
C GLU A 291 -31.24 -7.22 8.34
N LYS A 292 -31.71 -7.23 9.60
CA LYS A 292 -32.65 -6.23 10.12
C LYS A 292 -31.93 -5.12 10.86
N GLY A 293 -32.40 -3.90 10.67
CA GLY A 293 -31.71 -2.73 11.16
C GLY A 293 -32.60 -1.52 11.32
N VAL A 294 -31.95 -0.39 11.60
CA VAL A 294 -32.53 0.94 11.65
C VAL A 294 -31.75 1.86 10.72
N ASP A 295 -32.47 2.67 9.98
CA ASP A 295 -31.95 3.67 9.08
C ASP A 295 -32.22 5.09 9.62
N LEU A 296 -31.94 6.11 8.82
CA LEU A 296 -32.17 7.49 9.20
C LEU A 296 -33.63 7.74 9.59
N ASP A 297 -34.60 7.10 8.98
CA ASP A 297 -36.02 7.41 9.18
C ASP A 297 -36.60 6.82 10.48
N ASP A 298 -35.93 5.82 11.08
CA ASP A 298 -36.40 5.11 12.28
C ASP A 298 -36.18 5.91 13.59
N ASN A 299 -35.49 7.06 13.53
CA ASN A 299 -35.31 7.99 14.64
C ASN A 299 -34.73 7.36 15.93
N VAL A 300 -33.80 6.41 15.82
CA VAL A 300 -32.99 5.96 16.97
C VAL A 300 -31.95 7.03 17.28
N LEU A 301 -32.19 7.85 18.30
CA LEU A 301 -31.37 9.03 18.58
C LEU A 301 -30.31 8.78 19.66
N LEU A 302 -29.08 9.16 19.34
CA LEU A 302 -27.91 9.22 20.20
C LEU A 302 -27.43 10.68 20.35
N GLY A 303 -26.51 10.90 21.28
CA GLY A 303 -26.09 12.23 21.70
C GLY A 303 -26.75 12.68 23.00
N ILE A 304 -26.10 13.58 23.75
CA ILE A 304 -26.66 14.18 24.97
C ILE A 304 -27.95 14.92 24.64
N ASP A 305 -27.94 15.69 23.54
CA ASP A 305 -29.10 16.41 23.03
C ASP A 305 -29.97 15.59 22.06
N LYS A 306 -29.67 14.28 21.91
CA LYS A 306 -30.35 13.35 20.99
C LYS A 306 -30.42 13.86 19.53
N THR A 307 -29.35 14.47 19.06
CA THR A 307 -29.29 15.10 17.73
C THR A 307 -28.84 14.17 16.61
N MET A 308 -28.18 13.05 16.95
CA MET A 308 -27.62 12.13 15.97
C MET A 308 -28.44 10.86 15.82
N ARG A 309 -28.70 10.45 14.59
CA ARG A 309 -29.40 9.19 14.29
C ARG A 309 -28.43 8.03 14.22
N LEU A 310 -28.72 6.91 14.90
CA LEU A 310 -27.99 5.66 14.73
C LEU A 310 -28.50 4.95 13.48
N ILE A 311 -27.56 4.51 12.65
CA ILE A 311 -27.80 3.66 11.49
C ILE A 311 -27.09 2.34 11.78
N GLY A 312 -27.78 1.22 11.64
CA GLY A 312 -27.17 -0.05 11.98
C GLY A 312 -28.01 -1.20 11.49
N ARG A 313 -27.33 -2.24 11.03
CA ARG A 313 -27.95 -3.49 10.64
C ARG A 313 -27.33 -4.62 11.45
N ILE A 314 -28.19 -5.51 11.90
CA ILE A 314 -27.83 -6.71 12.62
C ILE A 314 -27.94 -7.88 11.65
N ASP A 315 -26.85 -8.62 11.47
CA ASP A 315 -26.80 -9.75 10.54
C ASP A 315 -27.82 -10.83 10.92
N ARG A 316 -27.89 -11.19 12.20
CA ARG A 316 -28.79 -12.26 12.68
C ARG A 316 -29.29 -12.06 14.11
N ILE A 317 -30.59 -12.30 14.31
CA ILE A 317 -31.28 -12.28 15.61
C ILE A 317 -32.00 -13.61 15.83
N ASP A 318 -31.62 -14.31 16.90
CA ASP A 318 -32.19 -15.58 17.32
C ASP A 318 -33.10 -15.41 18.55
N TYR A 319 -34.12 -16.25 18.64
CA TYR A 319 -35.01 -16.36 19.79
C TYR A 319 -35.11 -17.81 20.27
N HIS A 320 -35.11 -18.01 21.58
CA HIS A 320 -35.27 -19.32 22.20
C HIS A 320 -36.65 -19.42 22.87
N PRO A 321 -37.64 -20.12 22.27
CA PRO A 321 -39.03 -20.10 22.73
C PRO A 321 -39.25 -20.60 24.16
N GLN A 322 -38.54 -21.64 24.61
CA GLN A 322 -38.75 -22.18 25.96
C GLN A 322 -38.16 -21.30 27.07
N SER A 323 -37.05 -20.60 26.81
CA SER A 323 -36.39 -19.75 27.81
C SER A 323 -36.76 -18.26 27.69
N GLY A 324 -37.39 -17.85 26.59
CA GLY A 324 -37.71 -16.45 26.29
C GLY A 324 -36.49 -15.58 25.96
N ARG A 325 -35.31 -16.19 25.77
CA ARG A 325 -34.04 -15.48 25.55
C ARG A 325 -33.87 -15.07 24.09
N TRP A 326 -33.24 -13.92 23.89
CA TRP A 326 -32.82 -13.40 22.59
C TRP A 326 -31.30 -13.45 22.47
N ALA A 327 -30.80 -13.64 21.25
CA ALA A 327 -29.37 -13.53 20.93
C ALA A 327 -29.17 -12.79 19.61
N ILE A 328 -28.12 -11.97 19.55
CA ILE A 328 -27.73 -11.17 18.39
C ILE A 328 -26.34 -11.62 17.97
N TRP A 329 -26.19 -11.90 16.68
CA TRP A 329 -24.98 -12.41 16.08
C TRP A 329 -24.55 -11.56 14.90
N ASP A 330 -23.25 -11.32 14.84
CA ASP A 330 -22.55 -10.69 13.71
C ASP A 330 -21.60 -11.72 13.09
N TYR A 331 -21.63 -11.88 11.77
CA TYR A 331 -20.82 -12.85 11.06
C TYR A 331 -19.41 -12.29 10.83
N LYS A 332 -18.37 -12.99 11.31
CA LYS A 332 -16.97 -12.59 11.13
C LYS A 332 -16.19 -13.59 10.30
N THR A 333 -15.64 -13.14 9.16
CA THR A 333 -14.94 -14.00 8.18
C THR A 333 -13.42 -13.75 8.14
N SER A 334 -12.88 -13.07 9.16
CA SER A 334 -11.45 -12.79 9.26
C SER A 334 -10.60 -14.05 9.35
N ASP A 335 -9.33 -13.97 8.97
CA ASP A 335 -8.41 -15.12 8.94
C ASP A 335 -8.39 -15.97 10.22
N ASN A 336 -8.47 -15.33 11.39
CA ASN A 336 -8.51 -15.99 12.69
C ASN A 336 -9.81 -15.68 13.43
N ALA A 337 -10.31 -16.63 14.22
CA ALA A 337 -11.37 -16.37 15.18
C ALA A 337 -10.87 -15.40 16.26
N LYS A 338 -11.70 -14.43 16.61
CA LYS A 338 -11.40 -13.47 17.67
C LYS A 338 -12.49 -13.51 18.73
N GLN A 339 -12.08 -13.48 19.99
CA GLN A 339 -13.02 -13.35 21.10
C GLN A 339 -13.64 -11.95 21.09
N PRO A 340 -14.97 -11.81 20.98
CA PRO A 340 -15.62 -10.52 20.79
C PRO A 340 -15.34 -9.55 21.93
N LEU A 341 -15.28 -10.03 23.18
CA LEU A 341 -14.95 -9.18 24.34
C LEU A 341 -13.62 -8.46 24.15
N ALA A 342 -12.57 -9.16 23.70
CA ALA A 342 -11.23 -8.60 23.50
C ALA A 342 -11.12 -7.68 22.28
N VAL A 343 -11.99 -7.87 21.27
CA VAL A 343 -12.08 -6.97 20.11
C VAL A 343 -12.71 -5.65 20.51
N HIS A 344 -13.74 -5.71 21.36
CA HIS A 344 -14.55 -4.56 21.74
C HIS A 344 -13.98 -3.76 22.91
N TRP A 345 -13.43 -4.44 23.92
CA TRP A 345 -13.02 -3.82 25.17
C TRP A 345 -11.70 -4.39 25.69
N ASN A 346 -10.84 -3.51 26.21
CA ASN A 346 -9.58 -3.87 26.84
C ASN A 346 -9.45 -3.16 28.19
N LYS A 347 -8.98 -3.88 29.21
CA LYS A 347 -8.73 -3.33 30.54
C LYS A 347 -7.77 -2.13 30.56
N ALA A 348 -6.81 -2.06 29.64
CA ALA A 348 -5.82 -0.99 29.58
C ALA A 348 -6.31 0.27 28.84
N HIS A 349 -7.19 0.11 27.84
CA HIS A 349 -7.55 1.18 26.91
C HIS A 349 -9.07 1.45 26.84
N GLY A 350 -9.89 0.69 27.57
CA GLY A 350 -11.35 0.78 27.53
C GLY A 350 -11.94 0.22 26.23
N TRP A 351 -13.04 0.84 25.80
CA TRP A 351 -13.76 0.49 24.57
C TRP A 351 -12.99 0.91 23.31
N GLN A 352 -12.79 -0.04 22.40
CA GLN A 352 -12.16 0.15 21.09
C GLN A 352 -13.17 0.08 19.95
N ASP A 353 -14.24 -0.70 20.13
CA ASP A 353 -15.30 -0.88 19.16
C ASP A 353 -16.63 -0.98 19.90
N LEU A 354 -17.64 -0.25 19.46
CA LEU A 354 -18.98 -0.22 20.06
C LEU A 354 -20.01 -1.02 19.26
N GLN A 355 -19.60 -1.80 18.25
CA GLN A 355 -20.54 -2.45 17.34
C GLN A 355 -21.57 -3.34 18.05
N LEU A 356 -21.14 -4.34 18.82
CA LEU A 356 -22.04 -5.23 19.54
C LEU A 356 -22.91 -4.50 20.59
N PRO A 357 -22.36 -3.63 21.47
CA PRO A 357 -23.19 -2.85 22.39
C PRO A 357 -24.26 -2.02 21.68
N LEU A 358 -23.93 -1.39 20.55
CA LEU A 358 -24.87 -0.53 19.82
C LEU A 358 -26.04 -1.30 19.20
N TYR A 359 -25.86 -2.59 18.89
CA TYR A 359 -26.97 -3.44 18.45
C TYR A 359 -28.09 -3.55 19.49
N ARG A 360 -27.85 -3.27 20.78
CA ARG A 360 -28.92 -3.20 21.80
C ARG A 360 -29.91 -2.08 21.53
N PHE A 361 -29.45 -0.93 21.02
CA PHE A 361 -30.35 0.18 20.64
C PHE A 361 -31.21 -0.19 19.43
N VAL A 362 -30.59 -0.80 18.43
CA VAL A 362 -31.27 -1.30 17.22
C VAL A 362 -32.30 -2.36 17.59
N ALA A 363 -31.90 -3.36 18.39
CA ALA A 363 -32.75 -4.45 18.84
C ALA A 363 -33.97 -3.94 19.65
N ARG A 364 -33.76 -3.00 20.57
CA ARG A 364 -34.85 -2.40 21.36
C ARG A 364 -35.86 -1.68 20.45
N HIS A 365 -35.42 -1.01 19.39
CA HIS A 365 -36.31 -0.41 18.40
C HIS A 365 -37.12 -1.46 17.62
N LEU A 366 -36.48 -2.58 17.27
CA LEU A 366 -37.11 -3.71 16.57
C LEU A 366 -38.04 -4.56 17.45
N GLY A 367 -38.23 -4.22 18.72
CA GLY A 367 -39.07 -4.98 19.67
C GLY A 367 -38.44 -6.29 20.15
N VAL A 368 -37.12 -6.43 19.99
CA VAL A 368 -36.34 -7.54 20.57
C VAL A 368 -36.18 -7.27 22.08
N GLY A 369 -36.20 -8.34 22.90
CA GLY A 369 -36.19 -8.24 24.37
C GLY A 369 -35.03 -7.40 24.93
N GLU A 370 -35.17 -6.92 26.17
CA GLU A 370 -34.30 -5.86 26.73
C GLU A 370 -32.82 -6.22 26.86
N ASN A 371 -32.49 -7.51 27.03
CA ASN A 371 -31.12 -7.98 27.28
C ASN A 371 -30.78 -9.18 26.38
N PRO A 372 -30.58 -8.96 25.06
CA PRO A 372 -30.15 -10.02 24.18
C PRO A 372 -28.70 -10.41 24.49
N SER A 373 -28.39 -11.71 24.41
CA SER A 373 -26.99 -12.16 24.37
C SER A 373 -26.33 -11.64 23.08
N LEU A 374 -25.11 -11.13 23.17
CA LEU A 374 -24.38 -10.58 22.01
C LEU A 374 -23.25 -11.54 21.64
N GLY A 375 -22.80 -11.53 20.40
CA GLY A 375 -21.61 -12.28 20.02
C GLY A 375 -21.35 -12.33 18.52
N TYR A 376 -20.35 -13.14 18.16
CA TYR A 376 -20.00 -13.40 16.78
C TYR A 376 -20.33 -14.83 16.37
N ILE A 377 -20.68 -15.00 15.10
CA ILE A 377 -20.52 -16.27 14.42
C ILE A 377 -19.25 -16.14 13.59
N ALA A 378 -18.18 -16.81 14.02
CA ALA A 378 -16.89 -16.72 13.36
C ALA A 378 -16.74 -17.85 12.33
N LEU A 379 -16.34 -17.47 11.11
CA LEU A 379 -15.98 -18.37 10.01
C LEU A 379 -14.54 -18.08 9.54
N PRO A 380 -13.51 -18.42 10.34
CA PRO A 380 -12.11 -18.15 9.99
C PRO A 380 -11.55 -19.14 8.95
N LYS A 381 -10.29 -18.95 8.53
CA LYS A 381 -9.60 -19.90 7.63
C LYS A 381 -9.45 -21.29 8.27
N GLN A 382 -9.16 -21.33 9.57
CA GLN A 382 -9.06 -22.57 10.33
C GLN A 382 -10.46 -23.09 10.67
N THR A 383 -10.94 -24.10 9.94
CA THR A 383 -12.31 -24.62 10.06
C THR A 383 -12.67 -25.16 11.45
N ALA A 384 -11.67 -25.61 12.23
CA ALA A 384 -11.87 -26.05 13.61
C ALA A 384 -12.34 -24.93 14.57
N ASP A 385 -12.05 -23.67 14.23
CA ASP A 385 -12.42 -22.49 15.01
C ASP A 385 -13.74 -21.85 14.50
N VAL A 386 -14.49 -22.56 13.65
CA VAL A 386 -15.82 -22.11 13.22
C VAL A 386 -16.82 -22.33 14.35
N GLY A 387 -17.58 -21.29 14.71
CA GLY A 387 -18.58 -21.43 15.75
C GLY A 387 -19.17 -20.12 16.29
N PHE A 388 -19.91 -20.27 17.39
CA PHE A 388 -20.57 -19.18 18.09
C PHE A 388 -19.70 -18.72 19.26
N TYR A 389 -19.34 -17.43 19.25
CA TYR A 389 -18.49 -16.80 20.24
C TYR A 389 -19.31 -15.74 20.99
N PRO A 390 -19.88 -16.06 22.17
CA PRO A 390 -20.63 -15.09 22.95
C PRO A 390 -19.71 -13.99 23.50
N ALA A 391 -20.25 -12.78 23.58
CA ALA A 391 -19.62 -11.63 24.19
C ALA A 391 -20.20 -11.41 25.59
N GLU A 392 -19.47 -11.82 26.61
CA GLU A 392 -19.86 -11.67 28.02
C GLU A 392 -19.46 -10.28 28.54
N PHE A 393 -20.25 -9.26 28.23
CA PHE A 393 -20.12 -7.92 28.80
C PHE A 393 -20.86 -7.82 30.14
N THR A 394 -20.27 -7.16 31.14
CA THR A 394 -20.99 -6.84 32.38
C THR A 394 -21.99 -5.70 32.17
N ALA A 395 -22.95 -5.56 33.08
CA ALA A 395 -23.93 -4.47 33.02
C ALA A 395 -23.25 -3.09 33.10
N GLU A 396 -22.19 -2.97 33.90
CA GLU A 396 -21.39 -1.77 34.04
C GLU A 396 -20.65 -1.43 32.75
N GLN A 397 -20.05 -2.42 32.08
CA GLN A 397 -19.41 -2.24 30.79
C GLN A 397 -20.42 -1.77 29.73
N LEU A 398 -21.61 -2.36 29.69
CA LEU A 398 -22.66 -1.96 28.77
C LEU A 398 -23.17 -0.55 29.04
N ALA A 399 -23.30 -0.13 30.31
CA ALA A 399 -23.64 1.24 30.65
C ALA A 399 -22.54 2.23 30.23
N GLU A 400 -21.27 1.88 30.42
CA GLU A 400 -20.12 2.67 29.95
C GLU A 400 -20.13 2.82 28.42
N ALA A 401 -20.44 1.73 27.70
CA ALA A 401 -20.57 1.76 26.24
C ALA A 401 -21.68 2.71 25.78
N ASP A 402 -22.83 2.68 26.46
CA ASP A 402 -23.98 3.55 26.17
C ASP A 402 -23.59 5.03 26.38
N GLU A 403 -22.94 5.37 27.50
CA GLU A 403 -22.42 6.72 27.76
C GLU A 403 -21.40 7.17 26.71
N LEU A 404 -20.47 6.29 26.33
CA LEU A 404 -19.46 6.58 25.32
C LEU A 404 -20.09 6.80 23.94
N ALA A 405 -21.08 6.00 23.56
CA ALA A 405 -21.84 6.18 22.33
C ALA A 405 -22.54 7.55 22.29
N HIS A 406 -23.21 7.96 23.37
CA HIS A 406 -23.82 9.29 23.44
C HIS A 406 -22.77 10.41 23.38
N ARG A 407 -21.59 10.22 23.97
CA ARG A 407 -20.49 11.18 23.91
C ARG A 407 -19.97 11.34 22.48
N VAL A 408 -19.56 10.24 21.84
CA VAL A 408 -19.05 10.24 20.45
C VAL A 408 -20.08 10.87 19.51
N ALA A 409 -21.36 10.50 19.65
CA ALA A 409 -22.43 11.10 18.85
C ALA A 409 -22.51 12.63 19.02
N SER A 410 -22.36 13.13 20.24
CA SER A 410 -22.37 14.58 20.51
C SER A 410 -21.14 15.28 19.91
N GLN A 411 -19.96 14.68 20.02
CA GLN A 411 -18.73 15.24 19.46
C GLN A 411 -18.77 15.32 17.93
N VAL A 412 -19.28 14.27 17.27
CA VAL A 412 -19.49 14.28 15.82
C VAL A 412 -20.50 15.35 15.41
N ALA A 413 -21.60 15.51 16.16
CA ALA A 413 -22.58 16.57 15.93
C ALA A 413 -22.03 17.99 16.13
N ASN A 414 -20.95 18.13 16.89
CA ASN A 414 -20.26 19.41 17.10
C ASN A 414 -19.07 19.63 16.13
N GLY A 415 -18.75 18.66 15.28
CA GLY A 415 -17.63 18.75 14.35
C GLY A 415 -16.24 18.58 15.02
N GLU A 416 -16.19 17.91 16.17
CA GLU A 416 -14.94 17.63 16.89
C GLU A 416 -14.19 16.48 16.21
N PHE A 417 -13.33 16.81 15.24
CA PHE A 417 -12.60 15.80 14.46
C PHE A 417 -11.08 15.89 14.59
N TRP A 418 -10.56 16.83 15.38
CA TRP A 418 -9.12 17.01 15.52
C TRP A 418 -8.62 16.37 16.81
N PRO A 419 -7.78 15.32 16.76
CA PRO A 419 -7.18 14.76 17.96
C PRO A 419 -5.93 15.53 18.38
N ASP A 420 -5.50 15.33 19.63
CA ASP A 420 -4.22 15.84 20.15
C ASP A 420 -3.03 15.16 19.45
N GLU A 421 -3.13 13.85 19.21
CA GLU A 421 -2.16 13.05 18.48
C GLU A 421 -2.84 12.19 17.40
N LEU A 422 -2.24 12.12 16.22
CA LEU A 422 -2.79 11.33 15.11
C LEU A 422 -2.49 9.83 15.23
N GLY A 423 -1.42 9.45 15.93
CA GLY A 423 -0.94 8.07 15.97
C GLY A 423 -0.55 7.49 14.61
N VAL A 424 -0.04 6.26 14.62
CA VAL A 424 0.34 5.49 13.42
C VAL A 424 -0.36 4.13 13.47
N PRO A 425 -1.51 3.97 12.79
CA PRO A 425 -2.16 2.68 12.72
C PRO A 425 -1.35 1.72 11.85
N LYS A 426 -1.50 0.42 12.09
CA LYS A 426 -0.80 -0.64 11.32
C LYS A 426 -1.15 -0.61 9.82
N TYR A 427 -2.40 -0.27 9.52
CA TYR A 427 -2.89 -0.05 8.17
C TYR A 427 -3.55 1.33 8.13
N ASP A 428 -3.07 2.21 7.26
CA ASP A 428 -3.49 3.60 7.20
C ASP A 428 -3.69 4.06 5.77
N ASN A 429 -4.93 3.96 5.29
CA ASN A 429 -5.34 4.45 3.97
C ASN A 429 -5.13 5.97 3.81
N PHE A 430 -4.91 6.69 4.91
CA PHE A 430 -4.66 8.12 4.93
C PHE A 430 -3.21 8.47 5.29
N ALA A 431 -2.28 7.52 5.28
CA ALA A 431 -0.87 7.72 5.68
C ALA A 431 -0.21 8.90 4.97
N ARG A 432 -0.52 9.12 3.69
CA ARG A 432 0.03 10.24 2.90
C ARG A 432 -0.51 11.60 3.36
N ILE A 433 -1.78 11.67 3.77
CA ILE A 433 -2.42 12.91 4.27
C ILE A 433 -1.96 13.18 5.71
N CYS A 434 -1.97 12.15 6.55
CA CYS A 434 -1.63 12.20 7.96
C CYS A 434 -0.11 12.19 8.21
N GLN A 435 0.70 11.99 7.17
CA GLN A 435 2.17 11.90 7.22
C GLN A 435 2.69 10.84 8.21
N SER A 436 1.93 9.76 8.42
CA SER A 436 2.21 8.76 9.45
C SER A 436 3.48 7.95 9.22
N ASN A 437 3.99 7.93 7.98
CA ASN A 437 5.22 7.22 7.59
C ASN A 437 6.37 8.15 7.17
N VAL A 438 6.25 9.47 7.38
CA VAL A 438 7.29 10.42 6.97
C VAL A 438 8.35 10.52 8.06
N GLN A 439 9.58 10.08 7.75
CA GLN A 439 10.72 10.30 8.63
C GLN A 439 11.22 11.75 8.49
N HIS A 440 11.31 12.47 9.61
CA HIS A 440 11.95 13.77 9.64
C HIS A 440 13.47 13.60 9.67
N VAL A 441 14.13 13.97 8.57
CA VAL A 441 15.60 13.97 8.48
C VAL A 441 16.12 15.40 8.59
N GLU A 442 16.89 15.69 9.63
CA GLU A 442 17.71 16.90 9.71
C GLU A 442 19.04 16.66 9.01
N VAL A 443 19.42 17.52 8.06
CA VAL A 443 20.68 17.42 7.32
C VAL A 443 21.53 18.67 7.54
N ASP A 444 22.73 18.47 8.09
CA ASP A 444 23.72 19.52 8.25
C ASP A 444 24.35 19.94 6.90
N PRO A 445 24.67 21.23 6.72
CA PRO A 445 25.31 21.71 5.49
C PRO A 445 26.78 21.24 5.39
N PRO A 446 27.26 20.79 4.21
CA PRO A 446 28.63 20.34 4.05
C PRO A 446 29.66 21.51 4.02
N PRO A 447 30.91 21.28 4.51
CA PRO A 447 32.00 22.27 4.48
C PRO A 447 32.60 22.49 3.07
N ARG A 448 33.29 23.63 2.84
CA ARG A 448 33.81 24.08 1.52
C ARG A 448 35.32 24.42 1.53
N ARG A 449 36.15 23.83 0.65
CA ARG A 449 37.53 24.25 0.28
C ARG A 449 37.90 23.80 -1.16
N ILE A 450 38.87 24.46 -1.82
CA ILE A 450 39.35 24.15 -3.19
C ILE A 450 40.88 24.09 -3.20
N ALA A 451 41.47 23.10 -3.89
CA ALA A 451 42.90 23.05 -4.24
C ALA A 451 43.06 22.91 -5.76
N ARG A 452 44.02 23.63 -6.37
CA ARG A 452 44.33 23.55 -7.82
C ARG A 452 45.71 22.92 -8.02
N TYR A 453 45.83 22.03 -9.01
CA TYR A 453 47.11 21.52 -9.51
C TYR A 453 47.46 22.24 -10.82
N ARG A 454 48.71 22.68 -11.00
CA ARG A 454 49.19 23.38 -12.20
C ARG A 454 49.91 22.43 -13.14
#